data_AF-A0A7U7EPJ7-F1
#
_entry.id   AF-A0A7U7EPJ7-F1
#
_cell.length_a   1.000
_cell.length_b   1.000
_cell.length_c   1.000
_cell.angle_alpha   90.00
_cell.angle_beta   90.00
_cell.angle_gamma   90.00
#
_symmetry.space_group_name_H-M   'P 1'
#
loop_
_entity.id
_entity.type
_entity.pdbx_description
1 polymer ?
#
loop_
_entity_poly.entity_id
_entity_poly.type
_entity_poly.pdbx_seq_one_letter_code
_entity_poly.pdbx_strand_id
1 'polypeptide(L)'
;MGNHARTTAATAPTERLRRVRAVSERLCAPLAVEDHVIQSMPDVSPPKWHLAHVSWFFEAFLLKPYLPGYRTPEPLYDLLFNSYYETHGTPFPRIRRGLLSRPTVAEVLDFRRHVDAGLAELLAAPPAEHADEIARRLELGLHHEQQHQELLLMDIKHILAQNPLCPAYRRDLPVAPPAPAQQPGWHAWPAGLYETGHAGDGFAFDCEQPRHRVFLDAFALARWPVSNGDYLAFIMDGGYARPELWLADGWAHIQQEGWLAPLYWRHGEDGWQEFTLGGLCPLDDQAPVCHLSFYEADAYARWAGARLPSEAEWEVAAQAASPTGNFLDSDYLHPLATAPQGEGPQQLFGDVWEWTASAYRPYPGFRPLPGSLGEYNGKFMSGQMVLRGGCCATPADHIRASYRNFFYPHQRWPFTGLRLAREA
;
A
#
# COMPACT_ATOMS: atom_id res chain seq x y z
N MET A 1 -42.24 30.38 -12.32
CA MET A 1 -41.59 29.61 -13.41
C MET A 1 -40.10 29.92 -13.31
N GLY A 2 -39.37 29.24 -12.43
CA GLY A 2 -38.61 28.01 -12.74
C GLY A 2 -37.16 28.43 -12.98
N ASN A 3 -36.34 28.71 -11.96
CA ASN A 3 -35.51 27.77 -11.20
C ASN A 3 -35.06 26.56 -12.03
N HIS A 4 -33.85 26.58 -12.61
CA HIS A 4 -33.02 25.43 -13.00
C HIS A 4 -31.64 25.93 -13.47
N ALA A 5 -30.63 25.91 -12.59
CA ALA A 5 -29.19 25.83 -12.91
C ALA A 5 -28.33 25.87 -11.62
N ARG A 6 -28.42 24.85 -10.76
CA ARG A 6 -27.45 24.60 -9.67
C ARG A 6 -27.24 23.10 -9.45
N THR A 7 -27.00 22.34 -10.51
CA THR A 7 -26.88 20.88 -10.38
C THR A 7 -25.86 20.33 -11.37
N THR A 8 -24.57 20.57 -11.13
CA THR A 8 -23.49 19.79 -11.79
C THR A 8 -22.16 19.74 -11.01
N ALA A 9 -21.87 20.64 -10.05
CA ALA A 9 -20.58 20.62 -9.33
C ALA A 9 -20.59 19.85 -7.99
N ALA A 10 -21.71 19.80 -7.26
CA ALA A 10 -21.78 19.20 -5.92
C ALA A 10 -21.90 17.65 -5.91
N THR A 11 -22.15 17.02 -7.06
CA THR A 11 -22.42 15.58 -7.16
C THR A 11 -21.14 14.74 -7.20
N ALA A 12 -20.07 15.21 -7.86
CA ALA A 12 -18.86 14.43 -8.08
C ALA A 12 -18.04 14.12 -6.79
N PRO A 13 -17.83 15.07 -5.85
CA PRO A 13 -17.09 14.77 -4.61
C PRO A 13 -17.86 13.82 -3.68
N THR A 14 -19.18 13.99 -3.58
CA THR A 14 -20.05 13.15 -2.76
C THR A 14 -20.13 11.72 -3.30
N GLU A 15 -20.17 11.55 -4.63
CA GLU A 15 -20.15 10.24 -5.26
C GLU A 15 -18.81 9.53 -5.07
N ARG A 16 -17.68 10.24 -5.24
CA ARG A 16 -16.36 9.67 -4.97
C ARG A 16 -16.21 9.26 -3.50
N LEU A 17 -16.65 10.10 -2.56
CA LEU A 17 -16.68 9.75 -1.14
C LEU A 17 -17.44 8.45 -0.92
N ARG A 18 -18.69 8.35 -1.39
CA ARG A 18 -19.49 7.13 -1.23
C ARG A 18 -18.81 5.90 -1.84
N ARG A 19 -18.22 6.03 -3.03
CA ARG A 19 -17.50 4.94 -3.70
C ARG A 19 -16.33 4.46 -2.84
N VAL A 20 -15.44 5.37 -2.41
CA VAL A 20 -14.27 5.03 -1.58
C VAL A 20 -14.72 4.40 -0.26
N ARG A 21 -15.68 4.99 0.43
CA ARG A 21 -16.20 4.48 1.72
C ARG A 21 -16.79 3.07 1.60
N ALA A 22 -17.50 2.79 0.50
CA ALA A 22 -18.09 1.48 0.23
C ALA A 22 -17.06 0.39 -0.08
N VAL A 23 -15.90 0.74 -0.62
CA VAL A 23 -14.80 -0.24 -0.83
C VAL A 23 -14.35 -0.81 0.51
N SER A 24 -14.11 0.02 1.52
CA SER A 24 -13.68 -0.45 2.85
C SER A 24 -14.67 -1.44 3.49
N GLU A 25 -15.97 -1.20 3.35
CA GLU A 25 -17.00 -2.12 3.85
C GLU A 25 -17.06 -3.41 3.02
N ARG A 26 -16.94 -3.33 1.69
CA ARG A 26 -16.89 -4.49 0.81
C ARG A 26 -15.71 -5.41 1.15
N LEU A 27 -14.56 -4.85 1.50
CA LEU A 27 -13.37 -5.63 1.89
C LEU A 27 -13.53 -6.33 3.25
N CYS A 28 -14.40 -5.84 4.12
CA CYS A 28 -14.68 -6.46 5.42
C CYS A 28 -15.89 -7.41 5.37
N ALA A 29 -16.74 -7.32 4.34
CA ALA A 29 -17.98 -8.09 4.24
C ALA A 29 -17.80 -9.63 4.30
N PRO A 30 -16.72 -10.23 3.74
CA PRO A 30 -16.51 -11.68 3.83
C PRO A 30 -16.04 -12.18 5.21
N LEU A 31 -15.61 -11.29 6.08
CA LEU A 31 -14.99 -11.66 7.36
C LEU A 31 -16.02 -12.12 8.40
N ALA A 32 -15.62 -13.06 9.26
CA ALA A 32 -16.34 -13.33 10.48
C ALA A 32 -16.14 -12.18 11.49
N VAL A 33 -16.99 -12.11 12.52
CA VAL A 33 -16.88 -11.06 13.55
C VAL A 33 -15.56 -11.17 14.29
N GLU A 34 -15.08 -12.39 14.51
CA GLU A 34 -13.82 -12.72 15.19
C GLU A 34 -12.60 -12.17 14.44
N ASP A 35 -12.60 -12.27 13.11
CA ASP A 35 -11.49 -11.81 12.26
C ASP A 35 -11.25 -10.31 12.39
N HIS A 36 -12.29 -9.55 12.73
CA HIS A 36 -12.22 -8.10 12.90
C HIS A 36 -11.49 -7.63 14.17
N VAL A 37 -11.15 -8.54 15.09
CA VAL A 37 -10.65 -8.19 16.43
C VAL A 37 -9.18 -8.56 16.63
N ILE A 38 -8.65 -9.48 15.83
CA ILE A 38 -7.31 -10.03 16.03
C ILE A 38 -6.23 -9.04 15.59
N GLN A 39 -5.16 -8.97 16.39
CA GLN A 39 -3.89 -8.34 16.02
C GLN A 39 -2.81 -9.42 16.05
N SER A 40 -2.47 -9.96 14.88
CA SER A 40 -1.54 -11.10 14.75
C SER A 40 -0.06 -10.72 14.94
N MET A 41 0.28 -9.44 14.79
CA MET A 41 1.60 -8.89 15.11
C MET A 41 1.49 -7.38 15.36
N PRO A 42 2.50 -6.71 15.98
CA PRO A 42 2.46 -5.28 16.25
C PRO A 42 2.14 -4.39 15.05
N ASP A 43 2.53 -4.83 13.85
CA ASP A 43 2.34 -4.04 12.64
C ASP A 43 0.92 -4.11 12.06
N VAL A 44 0.26 -5.25 12.24
CA VAL A 44 -1.13 -5.49 11.85
C VAL A 44 -2.06 -4.75 12.81
N SER A 45 -3.13 -4.15 12.29
CA SER A 45 -4.24 -3.64 13.08
C SER A 45 -5.52 -4.44 12.80
N PRO A 46 -6.41 -4.61 13.80
CA PRO A 46 -7.67 -5.32 13.57
C PRO A 46 -8.52 -4.64 12.49
N PRO A 47 -9.24 -5.36 11.61
CA PRO A 47 -10.07 -4.76 10.57
C PRO A 47 -11.08 -3.72 11.08
N LYS A 48 -11.70 -3.94 12.25
CA LYS A 48 -12.60 -2.93 12.85
C LYS A 48 -11.87 -1.65 13.26
N TRP A 49 -10.58 -1.73 13.59
CA TRP A 49 -9.78 -0.54 13.89
C TRP A 49 -9.53 0.26 12.61
N HIS A 50 -9.22 -0.35 11.46
CA HIS A 50 -9.11 0.37 10.19
C HIS A 50 -10.41 1.10 9.85
N LEU A 51 -11.54 0.38 9.93
CA LEU A 51 -12.87 0.92 9.66
C LEU A 51 -13.21 2.13 10.54
N ALA A 52 -12.89 2.08 11.82
CA ALA A 52 -13.11 3.19 12.73
C ALA A 52 -12.09 4.32 12.53
N HIS A 53 -10.82 4.00 12.26
CA HIS A 53 -9.73 4.96 12.09
C HIS A 53 -9.96 5.89 10.91
N VAL A 54 -10.34 5.36 9.74
CA VAL A 54 -10.61 6.22 8.57
C VAL A 54 -11.83 7.10 8.79
N SER A 55 -12.82 6.66 9.58
CA SER A 55 -13.93 7.51 10.03
C SER A 55 -13.50 8.57 11.02
N TRP A 56 -12.63 8.22 11.97
CA TRP A 56 -12.03 9.17 12.90
C TRP A 56 -11.26 10.27 12.16
N PHE A 57 -10.53 9.96 11.08
CA PHE A 57 -9.83 10.97 10.30
C PHE A 57 -10.79 12.06 9.80
N PHE A 58 -11.92 11.67 9.19
CA PHE A 58 -12.93 12.60 8.74
C PHE A 58 -13.61 13.35 9.89
N GLU A 59 -13.92 12.66 10.99
CA GLU A 59 -14.48 13.30 12.17
C GLU A 59 -13.54 14.39 12.72
N ALA A 60 -12.27 14.04 12.94
CA ALA A 60 -11.27 14.88 13.57
C ALA A 60 -10.89 16.08 12.69
N PHE A 61 -10.68 15.87 11.39
CA PHE A 61 -10.12 16.88 10.52
C PHE A 61 -11.14 17.60 9.63
N LEU A 62 -12.39 17.11 9.53
CA LEU A 62 -13.47 17.79 8.80
C LEU A 62 -14.69 18.12 9.66
N LEU A 63 -15.29 17.16 10.35
CA LEU A 63 -16.58 17.38 11.00
C LEU A 63 -16.45 18.26 12.24
N LYS A 64 -15.55 17.94 13.17
CA LYS A 64 -15.32 18.74 14.38
C LYS A 64 -14.94 20.20 14.06
N PRO A 65 -14.04 20.49 13.08
CA PRO A 65 -13.66 21.87 12.80
C PRO A 65 -14.69 22.65 11.96
N TYR A 66 -15.47 21.99 11.09
CA TYR A 66 -16.22 22.70 10.05
C TYR A 66 -17.73 22.42 9.99
N LEU A 67 -18.27 21.45 10.75
CA LEU A 67 -19.71 21.22 10.83
C LEU A 67 -20.27 21.79 12.14
N PRO A 68 -20.97 22.95 12.12
CA PRO A 68 -21.48 23.57 13.33
C PRO A 68 -22.46 22.67 14.09
N GLY A 69 -22.22 22.49 15.38
CA GLY A 69 -23.09 21.67 16.24
C GLY A 69 -22.89 20.15 16.11
N TYR A 70 -21.88 19.69 15.35
CA TYR A 70 -21.51 18.27 15.30
C TYR A 70 -21.22 17.72 16.71
N ARG A 71 -21.71 16.51 16.98
CA ARG A 71 -21.55 15.83 18.27
C ARG A 71 -20.94 14.45 18.07
N THR A 72 -19.72 14.28 18.58
CA THR A 72 -19.07 12.96 18.60
C THR A 72 -19.93 11.96 19.39
N PRO A 73 -20.20 10.76 18.83
CA PRO A 73 -21.08 9.78 19.45
C PRO A 73 -20.48 9.14 20.72
N GLU A 74 -19.15 8.97 20.74
CA GLU A 74 -18.41 8.46 21.90
C GLU A 74 -17.08 9.24 22.05
N PRO A 75 -16.92 10.07 23.10
CA PRO A 75 -15.72 10.90 23.29
C PRO A 75 -14.40 10.13 23.29
N LEU A 76 -14.37 8.86 23.74
CA LEU A 76 -13.15 8.05 23.78
C LEU A 76 -12.67 7.60 22.38
N TYR A 77 -13.50 7.70 21.34
CA TYR A 77 -13.10 7.28 19.99
C TYR A 77 -11.93 8.10 19.43
N ASP A 78 -11.79 9.36 19.85
CA ASP A 78 -10.64 10.18 19.45
C ASP A 78 -9.32 9.59 19.96
N LEU A 79 -9.31 9.07 21.20
CA LEU A 79 -8.15 8.38 21.78
C LEU A 79 -7.91 7.01 21.14
N LEU A 80 -8.99 6.22 20.95
CA LEU A 80 -8.89 4.84 20.47
C LEU A 80 -8.46 4.75 19.00
N PHE A 81 -8.86 5.74 18.19
CA PHE A 81 -8.71 5.71 16.75
C PHE A 81 -7.74 6.76 16.21
N ASN A 82 -7.17 7.64 17.03
CA ASN A 82 -5.95 8.36 16.63
C ASN A 82 -4.81 7.35 16.40
N SER A 83 -4.20 7.40 15.22
CA SER A 83 -3.10 6.50 14.85
C SER A 83 -1.79 6.90 15.52
N TYR A 84 -1.38 8.15 15.32
CA TYR A 84 -0.06 8.67 15.70
C TYR A 84 0.01 10.20 15.77
N TYR A 85 -1.10 10.94 15.65
CA TYR A 85 -1.07 12.40 15.64
C TYR A 85 -0.90 12.96 17.06
N GLU A 86 0.34 13.12 17.49
CA GLU A 86 0.70 13.52 18.86
C GLU A 86 0.29 14.97 19.14
N THR A 87 0.30 15.83 18.12
CA THR A 87 -0.20 17.22 18.25
C THR A 87 -1.72 17.31 18.27
N HIS A 88 -2.44 16.25 17.86
CA HIS A 88 -3.91 16.17 17.97
C HIS A 88 -4.34 15.64 19.34
N GLY A 89 -3.66 14.61 19.84
CA GLY A 89 -3.92 14.02 21.15
C GLY A 89 -3.08 12.76 21.40
N THR A 90 -3.27 12.12 22.55
CA THR A 90 -2.54 10.89 22.90
C THR A 90 -3.22 9.66 22.29
N PRO A 91 -2.57 8.94 21.35
CA PRO A 91 -3.16 7.75 20.73
C PRO A 91 -3.14 6.55 21.68
N PHE A 92 -4.12 5.65 21.53
CA PHE A 92 -4.07 4.35 22.17
C PHE A 92 -2.87 3.53 21.66
N PRO A 93 -2.13 2.79 22.52
CA PRO A 93 -0.94 2.07 22.10
C PRO A 93 -1.18 1.10 20.94
N ARG A 94 -0.47 1.31 19.81
CA ARG A 94 -0.62 0.52 18.57
C ARG A 94 -0.55 -0.99 18.81
N ILE A 95 0.40 -1.45 19.62
CA ILE A 95 0.64 -2.88 19.87
C ILE A 95 -0.46 -3.57 20.70
N ARG A 96 -1.44 -2.80 21.19
CA ARG A 96 -2.54 -3.28 22.05
C ARG A 96 -3.90 -3.19 21.37
N ARG A 97 -3.98 -2.75 20.11
CA ARG A 97 -5.26 -2.56 19.38
C ARG A 97 -6.11 -3.83 19.38
N GLY A 98 -5.50 -5.01 19.27
CA GLY A 98 -6.20 -6.32 19.31
C GLY A 98 -6.74 -6.73 20.68
N LEU A 99 -6.43 -6.00 21.76
CA LEU A 99 -6.99 -6.26 23.09
C LEU A 99 -8.38 -5.64 23.28
N LEU A 100 -8.81 -4.78 22.34
CA LEU A 100 -10.04 -4.01 22.44
C LEU A 100 -11.21 -4.80 21.84
N SER A 101 -11.91 -5.57 22.67
CA SER A 101 -13.18 -6.20 22.28
C SER A 101 -14.31 -5.17 22.04
N ARG A 102 -14.16 -3.96 22.62
CA ARG A 102 -15.05 -2.81 22.41
C ARG A 102 -14.29 -1.62 21.80
N PRO A 103 -14.94 -0.82 20.94
CA PRO A 103 -16.28 -1.04 20.39
C PRO A 103 -16.36 -2.31 19.52
N THR A 104 -17.55 -2.90 19.49
CA THR A 104 -17.90 -4.04 18.66
C THR A 104 -17.88 -3.66 17.19
N VAL A 105 -17.90 -4.65 16.28
CA VAL A 105 -17.98 -4.40 14.84
C VAL A 105 -19.24 -3.61 14.49
N ALA A 106 -20.38 -3.92 15.10
CA ALA A 106 -21.63 -3.20 14.87
C ALA A 106 -21.54 -1.72 15.30
N GLU A 107 -20.99 -1.44 16.50
CA GLU A 107 -20.80 -0.07 17.00
C GLU A 107 -19.82 0.72 16.11
N VAL A 108 -18.78 0.08 15.55
CA VAL A 108 -17.89 0.71 14.57
C VAL A 108 -18.63 1.05 13.27
N LEU A 109 -19.50 0.15 12.79
CA LEU A 109 -20.31 0.43 11.60
C LEU A 109 -21.34 1.53 11.85
N ASP A 110 -21.92 1.62 13.06
CA ASP A 110 -22.75 2.76 13.48
C ASP A 110 -21.96 4.07 13.49
N PHE A 111 -20.73 4.05 13.99
CA PHE A 111 -19.85 5.21 13.95
C PHE A 111 -19.53 5.65 12.52
N ARG A 112 -19.25 4.70 11.62
CA ARG A 112 -19.04 5.00 10.19
C ARG A 112 -20.27 5.70 9.60
N ARG A 113 -21.47 5.15 9.80
CA ARG A 113 -22.73 5.75 9.33
C ARG A 113 -22.97 7.16 9.88
N HIS A 114 -22.65 7.38 11.16
CA HIS A 114 -22.76 8.69 11.79
C HIS A 114 -21.84 9.72 11.12
N VAL A 115 -20.57 9.37 10.90
CA VAL A 115 -19.60 10.22 10.20
C VAL A 115 -20.02 10.47 8.75
N ASP A 116 -20.50 9.46 8.04
CA ASP A 116 -20.95 9.58 6.65
C ASP A 116 -22.16 10.53 6.52
N ALA A 117 -23.09 10.51 7.48
CA ALA A 117 -24.20 11.46 7.54
C ALA A 117 -23.71 12.89 7.78
N GLY A 118 -22.77 13.09 8.71
CA GLY A 118 -22.16 14.39 8.96
C GLY A 118 -21.39 14.93 7.75
N LEU A 119 -20.66 14.07 7.03
CA LEU A 119 -19.97 14.45 5.80
C LEU A 119 -20.96 14.85 4.70
N ALA A 120 -22.06 14.12 4.55
CA ALA A 120 -23.11 14.48 3.60
C ALA A 120 -23.73 15.85 3.92
N GLU A 121 -23.94 16.17 5.20
CA GLU A 121 -24.42 17.47 5.65
C GLU A 121 -23.40 18.59 5.36
N LEU A 122 -22.16 18.40 5.77
CA LEU A 122 -21.08 19.36 5.56
C LEU A 122 -20.86 19.67 4.07
N LEU A 123 -20.88 18.65 3.22
CA LEU A 123 -20.63 18.81 1.77
C LEU A 123 -21.84 19.37 1.01
N ALA A 124 -23.05 19.28 1.56
CA ALA A 124 -24.23 19.89 0.96
C ALA A 124 -24.21 21.43 1.05
N ALA A 125 -23.63 21.98 2.13
CA ALA A 125 -23.53 23.41 2.35
C ALA A 125 -22.26 23.77 3.15
N PRO A 126 -21.06 23.62 2.56
CA PRO A 126 -19.81 23.91 3.27
C PRO A 126 -19.73 25.40 3.62
N PRO A 127 -19.21 25.77 4.81
CA PRO A 127 -18.94 27.17 5.14
C PRO A 127 -18.04 27.81 4.07
N ALA A 128 -18.52 28.89 3.44
CA ALA A 128 -17.87 29.47 2.26
C ALA A 128 -16.42 29.91 2.51
N GLU A 129 -16.11 30.37 3.72
CA GLU A 129 -14.76 30.78 4.14
C GLU A 129 -13.76 29.63 4.29
N HIS A 130 -14.24 28.38 4.32
CA HIS A 130 -13.43 27.17 4.53
C HIS A 130 -13.57 26.15 3.39
N ALA A 131 -14.29 26.48 2.32
CA ALA A 131 -14.63 25.54 1.25
C ALA A 131 -13.39 24.85 0.63
N ASP A 132 -12.33 25.61 0.34
CA ASP A 132 -11.10 25.07 -0.26
C ASP A 132 -10.35 24.15 0.69
N GLU A 133 -10.27 24.49 1.97
CA GLU A 133 -9.61 23.67 2.99
C GLU A 133 -10.39 22.37 3.27
N ILE A 134 -11.73 22.45 3.28
CA ILE A 134 -12.60 21.27 3.37
C ILE A 134 -12.37 20.36 2.16
N ALA A 135 -12.33 20.91 0.94
CA ALA A 135 -12.06 20.12 -0.27
C ALA A 135 -10.68 19.45 -0.21
N ARG A 136 -9.64 20.18 0.22
CA ARG A 136 -8.27 19.65 0.36
C ARG A 136 -8.20 18.52 1.39
N ARG A 137 -8.83 18.66 2.55
CA ARG A 137 -8.85 17.64 3.60
C ARG A 137 -9.74 16.45 3.26
N LEU A 138 -10.83 16.67 2.53
CA LEU A 138 -11.64 15.59 1.96
C LEU A 138 -10.78 14.75 1.03
N GLU A 139 -10.08 15.38 0.09
CA GLU A 139 -9.21 14.69 -0.87
C GLU A 139 -8.12 13.88 -0.15
N LEU A 140 -7.44 14.48 0.83
CA LEU A 140 -6.45 13.78 1.66
C LEU A 140 -7.07 12.61 2.42
N GLY A 141 -8.26 12.78 3.01
CA GLY A 141 -8.96 11.73 3.74
C GLY A 141 -9.40 10.57 2.85
N LEU A 142 -9.77 10.83 1.60
CA LEU A 142 -10.09 9.79 0.61
C LEU A 142 -8.86 8.97 0.25
N HIS A 143 -7.72 9.61 -0.04
CA HIS A 143 -6.47 8.90 -0.29
C HIS A 143 -5.96 8.16 0.97
N HIS A 144 -6.15 8.72 2.16
CA HIS A 144 -5.86 8.05 3.42
C HIS A 144 -6.71 6.78 3.60
N GLU A 145 -8.02 6.83 3.31
CA GLU A 145 -8.86 5.63 3.38
C GLU A 145 -8.43 4.57 2.35
N GLN A 146 -7.98 4.97 1.16
CA GLN A 146 -7.44 4.04 0.17
C GLN A 146 -6.16 3.34 0.63
N GLN A 147 -5.26 4.04 1.33
CA GLN A 147 -4.11 3.37 1.99
C GLN A 147 -4.58 2.33 3.00
N HIS A 148 -5.61 2.66 3.78
CA HIS A 148 -6.19 1.73 4.75
C HIS A 148 -6.96 0.56 4.12
N GLN A 149 -7.46 0.70 2.88
CA GLN A 149 -8.06 -0.41 2.12
C GLN A 149 -7.01 -1.43 1.70
N GLU A 150 -5.85 -0.95 1.27
CA GLU A 150 -4.72 -1.81 0.98
C GLU A 150 -4.20 -2.50 2.26
N LEU A 151 -4.01 -1.73 3.35
CA LEU A 151 -3.63 -2.29 4.65
C LEU A 151 -4.64 -3.31 5.18
N LEU A 152 -5.95 -3.08 4.98
CA LEU A 152 -7.00 -4.04 5.35
C LEU A 152 -6.72 -5.41 4.72
N LEU A 153 -6.40 -5.47 3.43
CA LEU A 153 -6.12 -6.74 2.75
C LEU A 153 -4.82 -7.39 3.22
N MET A 154 -3.77 -6.60 3.46
CA MET A 154 -2.51 -7.10 4.04
C MET A 154 -2.73 -7.72 5.42
N ASP A 155 -3.47 -7.00 6.26
CA ASP A 155 -3.71 -7.35 7.66
C ASP A 155 -4.69 -8.53 7.78
N ILE A 156 -5.75 -8.57 6.97
CA ILE A 156 -6.66 -9.71 6.83
C ILE A 156 -5.89 -10.95 6.38
N LYS A 157 -5.06 -10.85 5.33
CA LYS A 157 -4.26 -11.98 4.84
C LYS A 157 -3.37 -12.52 5.97
N HIS A 158 -2.69 -11.64 6.71
CA HIS A 158 -1.82 -12.04 7.80
C HIS A 158 -2.59 -12.69 8.96
N ILE A 159 -3.74 -12.15 9.36
CA ILE A 159 -4.61 -12.71 10.41
C ILE A 159 -5.04 -14.13 10.05
N LEU A 160 -5.58 -14.32 8.84
CA LEU A 160 -6.07 -15.62 8.38
C LEU A 160 -4.95 -16.64 8.20
N ALA A 161 -3.77 -16.20 7.75
CA ALA A 161 -2.59 -17.05 7.57
C ALA A 161 -2.08 -17.66 8.89
N GLN A 162 -2.33 -17.02 10.04
CA GLN A 162 -1.96 -17.56 11.35
C GLN A 162 -2.80 -18.78 11.75
N ASN A 163 -3.99 -18.91 11.17
CA ASN A 163 -4.90 -19.99 11.52
C ASN A 163 -4.47 -21.29 10.82
N PRO A 164 -4.19 -22.39 11.55
CA PRO A 164 -3.75 -23.65 10.96
C PRO A 164 -4.79 -24.29 10.02
N LEU A 165 -6.07 -23.89 10.13
CA LEU A 165 -7.12 -24.31 9.20
C LEU A 165 -7.00 -23.64 7.81
N CYS A 166 -6.14 -22.64 7.66
CA CYS A 166 -5.91 -21.90 6.42
C CYS A 166 -7.21 -21.38 5.78
N PRO A 167 -8.05 -20.63 6.52
CA PRO A 167 -9.29 -20.10 5.98
C PRO A 167 -9.01 -19.14 4.82
N ALA A 168 -9.67 -19.36 3.68
CA ALA A 168 -9.68 -18.40 2.60
C ALA A 168 -10.50 -17.17 3.01
N TYR A 169 -10.03 -15.97 2.68
CA TYR A 169 -10.82 -14.74 2.80
C TYR A 169 -12.03 -14.80 1.85
N ARG A 170 -11.78 -15.22 0.60
CA ARG A 170 -12.81 -15.45 -0.42
C ARG A 170 -12.43 -16.65 -1.26
N ARG A 171 -13.39 -17.56 -1.52
CA ARG A 171 -13.19 -18.73 -2.40
C ARG A 171 -13.64 -18.50 -3.84
N ASP A 172 -14.29 -17.36 -4.08
CA ASP A 172 -14.86 -16.96 -5.35
C ASP A 172 -14.00 -15.91 -6.09
N LEU A 173 -12.71 -15.81 -5.73
CA LEU A 173 -11.79 -14.92 -6.43
C LEU A 173 -11.63 -15.37 -7.89
N PRO A 174 -11.50 -14.42 -8.84
CA PRO A 174 -11.29 -14.75 -10.24
C PRO A 174 -10.00 -15.57 -10.44
N VAL A 175 -10.06 -16.53 -11.36
CA VAL A 175 -8.88 -17.32 -11.75
C VAL A 175 -8.04 -16.51 -12.75
N ALA A 176 -6.73 -16.45 -12.52
CA ALA A 176 -5.82 -15.80 -13.43
C ALA A 176 -5.84 -16.43 -14.83
N PRO A 177 -5.80 -15.63 -15.90
CA PRO A 177 -5.61 -16.18 -17.23
C PRO A 177 -4.21 -16.82 -17.33
N PRO A 178 -4.05 -17.92 -18.07
CA PRO A 178 -2.74 -18.51 -18.29
C PRO A 178 -1.84 -17.51 -19.04
N ALA A 179 -0.66 -17.25 -18.49
CA ALA A 179 0.35 -16.41 -19.11
C ALA A 179 1.51 -17.25 -19.66
N PRO A 180 2.11 -16.87 -20.81
CA PRO A 180 3.30 -17.54 -21.30
C PRO A 180 4.50 -17.28 -20.38
N ALA A 181 5.50 -18.14 -20.47
CA ALA A 181 6.76 -17.93 -19.77
C ALA A 181 7.38 -16.57 -20.14
N GLN A 182 7.76 -15.80 -19.13
CA GLN A 182 8.32 -14.46 -19.32
C GLN A 182 9.74 -14.55 -19.88
N GLN A 183 9.97 -13.93 -21.03
CA GLN A 183 11.33 -13.84 -21.58
C GLN A 183 12.13 -12.77 -20.83
N PRO A 184 13.33 -13.11 -20.30
CA PRO A 184 14.22 -12.13 -19.70
C PRO A 184 14.55 -11.01 -20.69
N GLY A 185 14.77 -9.81 -20.17
CA GLY A 185 15.11 -8.66 -20.98
C GLY A 185 15.50 -7.47 -20.13
N TRP A 186 16.17 -6.51 -20.75
CA TRP A 186 16.60 -5.27 -20.13
C TRP A 186 16.21 -4.11 -21.03
N HIS A 187 15.69 -3.04 -20.43
CA HIS A 187 15.47 -1.77 -21.11
C HIS A 187 16.46 -0.76 -20.55
N ALA A 188 17.15 0.00 -21.40
CA ALA A 188 18.22 0.91 -21.00
C ALA A 188 17.80 2.37 -21.14
N TRP A 189 18.27 3.20 -20.23
CA TRP A 189 18.15 4.65 -20.24
C TRP A 189 19.54 5.28 -20.27
N PRO A 190 19.74 6.34 -21.07
CA PRO A 190 21.03 7.02 -21.12
C PRO A 190 21.32 7.78 -19.83
N ALA A 191 22.59 8.00 -19.54
CA ALA A 191 22.99 8.94 -18.48
C ALA A 191 22.46 10.34 -18.79
N GLY A 192 22.02 11.08 -17.76
CA GLY A 192 21.44 12.40 -17.97
C GLY A 192 20.87 13.07 -16.74
N LEU A 193 20.45 14.32 -16.95
CA LEU A 193 19.70 15.10 -15.97
C LEU A 193 18.21 14.84 -16.18
N TYR A 194 17.56 14.24 -15.19
CA TYR A 194 16.14 13.93 -15.16
C TYR A 194 15.43 14.76 -14.10
N GLU A 195 14.10 14.76 -14.13
CA GLU A 195 13.26 15.32 -13.08
C GLU A 195 12.45 14.22 -12.42
N THR A 196 12.32 14.28 -11.09
CA THR A 196 11.50 13.36 -10.28
C THR A 196 10.66 14.14 -9.27
N GLY A 197 9.61 13.51 -8.78
CA GLY A 197 8.58 14.11 -7.93
C GLY A 197 7.33 14.53 -8.71
N HIS A 198 6.24 14.70 -7.94
CA HIS A 198 4.91 15.00 -8.45
C HIS A 198 4.88 16.22 -9.38
N ALA A 199 4.14 16.10 -10.47
CA ALA A 199 3.91 17.16 -11.44
C ALA A 199 2.40 17.35 -11.68
N GLY A 200 2.01 18.59 -11.95
CA GLY A 200 0.63 18.96 -12.27
C GLY A 200 -0.24 19.29 -11.06
N ASP A 201 -1.53 19.51 -11.30
CA ASP A 201 -2.47 20.08 -10.33
C ASP A 201 -3.29 19.01 -9.57
N GLY A 202 -3.07 17.73 -9.87
CA GLY A 202 -3.74 16.61 -9.20
C GLY A 202 -3.21 16.37 -7.78
N PHE A 203 -3.92 15.52 -7.02
CA PHE A 203 -3.49 15.14 -5.68
C PHE A 203 -2.14 14.41 -5.70
N ALA A 204 -1.29 14.75 -4.74
CA ALA A 204 -0.14 13.95 -4.32
C ALA A 204 0.11 14.18 -2.84
N PHE A 205 0.73 13.20 -2.18
CA PHE A 205 1.21 13.39 -0.82
C PHE A 205 2.35 14.41 -0.80
N ASP A 206 2.54 15.06 0.34
CA ASP A 206 3.62 16.04 0.54
C ASP A 206 5.01 15.42 0.33
N CYS A 207 5.18 14.14 0.65
CA CYS A 207 6.44 13.41 0.44
C CYS A 207 6.84 13.21 -1.03
N GLU A 208 5.92 13.41 -1.97
CA GLU A 208 6.17 13.35 -3.42
C GLU A 208 6.64 14.70 -3.98
N GLN A 209 6.71 15.74 -3.13
CA GLN A 209 6.97 17.13 -3.51
C GLN A 209 8.21 17.71 -2.78
N PRO A 210 8.86 18.73 -3.37
CA PRO A 210 8.63 19.27 -4.71
C PRO A 210 9.28 18.42 -5.81
N ARG A 211 8.85 18.64 -7.06
CA ARG A 211 9.57 18.16 -8.24
C ARG A 211 10.97 18.78 -8.27
N HIS A 212 11.98 17.96 -8.54
CA HIS A 212 13.38 18.36 -8.49
C HIS A 212 14.22 17.57 -9.51
N ARG A 213 15.41 18.11 -9.80
CA ARG A 213 16.35 17.51 -10.76
C ARG A 213 17.27 16.50 -10.08
N VAL A 214 17.52 15.39 -10.77
CA VAL A 214 18.45 14.33 -10.36
C VAL A 214 19.31 13.92 -11.56
N PHE A 215 20.60 13.72 -11.34
CA PHE A 215 21.47 13.14 -12.35
C PHE A 215 21.48 11.62 -12.17
N LEU A 216 21.26 10.88 -13.25
CA LEU A 216 21.36 9.42 -13.28
C LEU A 216 22.45 9.03 -14.28
N ASP A 217 23.29 8.07 -13.90
CA ASP A 217 24.16 7.38 -14.86
C ASP A 217 23.33 6.48 -15.79
N ALA A 218 23.97 5.91 -16.83
CA ALA A 218 23.26 5.01 -17.74
C ALA A 218 22.89 3.72 -16.99
N PHE A 219 21.61 3.40 -16.99
CA PHE A 219 21.09 2.25 -16.26
C PHE A 219 20.13 1.43 -17.13
N ALA A 220 19.88 0.20 -16.72
CA ALA A 220 18.87 -0.64 -17.30
C ALA A 220 18.00 -1.30 -16.23
N LEU A 221 16.71 -1.42 -16.51
CA LEU A 221 15.76 -2.16 -15.68
C LEU A 221 15.39 -3.48 -16.34
N ALA A 222 15.21 -4.51 -15.52
CA ALA A 222 14.66 -5.78 -15.96
C ALA A 222 13.26 -5.57 -16.54
N ARG A 223 12.98 -6.32 -17.60
CA ARG A 223 11.70 -6.26 -18.31
C ARG A 223 10.52 -6.61 -17.40
N TRP A 224 10.70 -7.52 -16.45
CA TRP A 224 9.64 -7.99 -15.56
C TRP A 224 10.08 -7.84 -14.10
N PRO A 225 9.13 -7.77 -13.14
CA PRO A 225 9.42 -8.13 -11.76
C PRO A 225 9.97 -9.56 -11.70
N VAL A 226 10.74 -9.86 -10.66
CA VAL A 226 11.23 -11.23 -10.44
C VAL A 226 10.05 -12.17 -10.21
N SER A 227 10.06 -13.34 -10.86
CA SER A 227 9.01 -14.34 -10.72
C SER A 227 9.22 -15.26 -9.50
N ASN A 228 8.16 -15.95 -9.08
CA ASN A 228 8.25 -17.00 -8.08
C ASN A 228 9.24 -18.10 -8.49
N GLY A 229 9.25 -18.51 -9.76
CA GLY A 229 10.15 -19.54 -10.27
C GLY A 229 11.62 -19.12 -10.23
N ASP A 230 11.91 -17.87 -10.59
CA ASP A 230 13.27 -17.33 -10.47
C ASP A 230 13.71 -17.22 -9.00
N TYR A 231 12.80 -16.79 -8.12
CA TYR A 231 13.09 -16.70 -6.69
C TYR A 231 13.27 -18.09 -6.05
N LEU A 232 12.54 -19.09 -6.52
CA LEU A 232 12.73 -20.48 -6.11
C LEU A 232 14.12 -20.99 -6.50
N ALA A 233 14.65 -20.60 -7.67
CA ALA A 233 16.02 -20.93 -8.05
C ALA A 233 17.06 -20.33 -7.08
N PHE A 234 16.86 -19.10 -6.59
CA PHE A 234 17.68 -18.50 -5.54
C PHE A 234 17.63 -19.31 -4.23
N ILE A 235 16.44 -19.76 -3.81
CA ILE A 235 16.30 -20.62 -2.62
C ILE A 235 17.05 -21.93 -2.82
N MET A 236 16.88 -22.58 -3.97
CA MET A 236 17.50 -23.88 -4.29
C MET A 236 19.03 -23.80 -4.42
N ASP A 237 19.58 -22.65 -4.80
CA ASP A 237 21.03 -22.37 -4.80
C ASP A 237 21.57 -21.90 -3.42
N GLY A 238 20.80 -22.18 -2.35
CA GLY A 238 21.20 -21.91 -0.98
C GLY A 238 21.17 -20.43 -0.61
N GLY A 239 20.35 -19.61 -1.27
CA GLY A 239 20.28 -18.16 -1.06
C GLY A 239 20.15 -17.73 0.41
N TYR A 240 19.34 -18.44 1.20
CA TYR A 240 19.13 -18.20 2.64
C TYR A 240 20.23 -18.77 3.55
N ALA A 241 21.18 -19.53 3.00
CA ALA A 241 22.29 -20.14 3.74
C ALA A 241 23.65 -19.48 3.46
N ARG A 242 23.69 -18.47 2.57
CA ARG A 242 24.91 -17.88 2.01
C ARG A 242 25.11 -16.43 2.47
N PRO A 243 25.83 -16.19 3.58
CA PRO A 243 25.94 -14.85 4.19
C PRO A 243 26.53 -13.79 3.27
N GLU A 244 27.37 -14.17 2.30
CA GLU A 244 27.96 -13.25 1.32
C GLU A 244 26.93 -12.58 0.41
N LEU A 245 25.72 -13.12 0.33
CA LEU A 245 24.62 -12.55 -0.44
C LEU A 245 23.88 -11.45 0.32
N TRP A 246 24.06 -11.31 1.63
CA TRP A 246 23.19 -10.48 2.48
C TRP A 246 23.90 -9.25 3.02
N LEU A 247 23.13 -8.16 3.20
CA LEU A 247 23.53 -7.08 4.09
C LEU A 247 23.66 -7.62 5.52
N ALA A 248 24.56 -7.05 6.33
CA ALA A 248 24.83 -7.53 7.69
C ALA A 248 23.57 -7.58 8.58
N ASP A 249 22.78 -6.50 8.58
CA ASP A 249 21.52 -6.44 9.33
C ASP A 249 20.50 -7.46 8.80
N GLY A 250 20.47 -7.67 7.47
CA GLY A 250 19.61 -8.68 6.85
C GLY A 250 19.99 -10.09 7.26
N TRP A 251 21.28 -10.43 7.21
CA TRP A 251 21.79 -11.73 7.65
C TRP A 251 21.47 -12.00 9.12
N ALA A 252 21.73 -11.04 10.00
CA ALA A 252 21.39 -11.14 11.42
C ALA A 252 19.89 -11.37 11.63
N HIS A 253 19.05 -10.65 10.89
CA HIS A 253 17.60 -10.73 11.01
C HIS A 253 17.04 -12.07 10.51
N ILE A 254 17.46 -12.57 9.35
CA ILE A 254 16.96 -13.87 8.84
C ILE A 254 17.40 -15.04 9.72
N GLN A 255 18.57 -14.94 10.35
CA GLN A 255 19.04 -15.95 11.31
C GLN A 255 18.23 -15.91 12.62
N GLN A 256 17.88 -14.72 13.10
CA GLN A 256 17.03 -14.56 14.28
C GLN A 256 15.63 -15.13 14.05
N GLU A 257 15.03 -14.85 12.89
CA GLU A 257 13.65 -15.22 12.59
C GLU A 257 13.51 -16.58 11.89
N GLY A 258 14.62 -17.20 11.48
CA GLY A 258 14.65 -18.51 10.83
C GLY A 258 13.98 -18.54 9.45
N TRP A 259 14.07 -17.45 8.68
CA TRP A 259 13.45 -17.38 7.35
C TRP A 259 14.16 -18.28 6.33
N LEU A 260 13.38 -18.98 5.51
CA LEU A 260 13.89 -19.90 4.48
C LEU A 260 13.23 -19.71 3.10
N ALA A 261 12.17 -18.91 3.04
CA ALA A 261 11.35 -18.64 1.86
C ALA A 261 10.49 -17.40 2.13
N PRO A 262 9.92 -16.76 1.09
CA PRO A 262 8.99 -15.63 1.20
C PRO A 262 7.84 -15.89 2.19
N LEU A 263 7.28 -14.83 2.77
CA LEU A 263 6.22 -14.99 3.76
C LEU A 263 4.98 -15.61 3.06
N TYR A 264 4.35 -16.57 3.76
CA TYR A 264 3.24 -17.42 3.29
C TYR A 264 3.62 -18.60 2.38
N TRP A 265 4.87 -18.74 1.97
CA TRP A 265 5.33 -19.95 1.29
C TRP A 265 5.43 -21.11 2.29
N ARG A 266 5.04 -22.30 1.83
CA ARG A 266 5.13 -23.55 2.58
C ARG A 266 5.67 -24.63 1.66
N HIS A 267 6.52 -25.50 2.22
CA HIS A 267 7.01 -26.67 1.51
C HIS A 267 6.53 -27.93 2.24
N GLY A 268 5.76 -28.76 1.55
CA GLY A 268 5.19 -30.00 2.08
C GLY A 268 5.35 -31.17 1.11
N GLU A 269 4.61 -32.26 1.37
CA GLU A 269 4.64 -33.46 0.52
C GLU A 269 4.20 -33.17 -0.94
N ASP A 270 3.30 -32.20 -1.11
CA ASP A 270 2.79 -31.75 -2.42
C ASP A 270 3.66 -30.67 -3.09
N GLY A 271 4.86 -30.40 -2.55
CA GLY A 271 5.78 -29.38 -3.04
C GLY A 271 5.55 -28.00 -2.44
N TRP A 272 5.90 -26.95 -3.20
CA TRP A 272 5.76 -25.56 -2.78
C TRP A 272 4.33 -25.06 -2.96
N GLN A 273 3.81 -24.45 -1.90
CA GLN A 273 2.48 -23.86 -1.83
C GLN A 273 2.59 -22.44 -1.28
N GLU A 274 1.61 -21.60 -1.60
CA GLU A 274 1.47 -20.26 -1.03
C GLU A 274 0.08 -20.10 -0.42
N PHE A 275 0.01 -19.49 0.77
CA PHE A 275 -1.25 -19.02 1.31
C PHE A 275 -1.63 -17.66 0.71
N THR A 276 -2.75 -17.62 -0.01
CA THR A 276 -3.31 -16.41 -0.65
C THR A 276 -4.60 -15.96 0.03
N LEU A 277 -5.17 -14.83 -0.37
CA LEU A 277 -6.53 -14.45 0.03
C LEU A 277 -7.60 -15.44 -0.51
N GLY A 278 -7.25 -16.21 -1.54
CA GLY A 278 -8.02 -17.35 -2.07
C GLY A 278 -7.89 -18.65 -1.26
N GLY A 279 -7.02 -18.67 -0.23
CA GLY A 279 -6.62 -19.87 0.49
C GLY A 279 -5.28 -20.43 0.00
N LEU A 280 -4.95 -21.63 0.47
CA LEU A 280 -3.71 -22.34 0.12
C LEU A 280 -3.80 -22.88 -1.31
N CYS A 281 -2.82 -22.55 -2.15
CA CYS A 281 -2.71 -23.05 -3.51
C CYS A 281 -1.26 -23.45 -3.85
N PRO A 282 -1.03 -24.24 -4.92
CA PRO A 282 0.31 -24.43 -5.46
C PRO A 282 0.96 -23.10 -5.83
N LEU A 283 2.29 -23.03 -5.72
CA LEU A 283 3.05 -21.86 -6.14
C LEU A 283 2.95 -21.68 -7.67
N ASP A 284 2.59 -20.49 -8.15
CA ASP A 284 2.61 -20.15 -9.57
C ASP A 284 3.97 -19.58 -9.94
N ASP A 285 4.80 -20.39 -10.61
CA ASP A 285 6.17 -20.03 -11.02
C ASP A 285 6.25 -18.74 -11.85
N GLN A 286 5.19 -18.35 -12.57
CA GLN A 286 5.22 -17.19 -13.46
C GLN A 286 4.78 -15.89 -12.79
N ALA A 287 4.05 -15.97 -11.68
CA ALA A 287 3.59 -14.78 -10.97
C ALA A 287 4.78 -14.03 -10.32
N PRO A 288 4.72 -12.69 -10.21
CA PRO A 288 5.71 -11.93 -9.46
C PRO A 288 5.85 -12.45 -8.02
N VAL A 289 7.10 -12.63 -7.57
CA VAL A 289 7.36 -12.98 -6.17
C VAL A 289 6.89 -11.87 -5.25
N CYS A 290 6.24 -12.27 -4.15
CA CYS A 290 5.59 -11.35 -3.23
C CYS A 290 5.93 -11.66 -1.77
N HIS A 291 5.67 -10.69 -0.90
CA HIS A 291 5.90 -10.73 0.54
C HIS A 291 7.38 -10.91 0.93
N LEU A 292 8.24 -10.20 0.21
CA LEU A 292 9.67 -10.09 0.48
C LEU A 292 9.98 -8.89 1.37
N SER A 293 10.94 -9.05 2.27
CA SER A 293 11.63 -7.96 2.94
C SER A 293 12.57 -7.25 1.95
N PHE A 294 13.00 -6.03 2.28
CA PHE A 294 14.05 -5.35 1.53
C PHE A 294 15.35 -6.20 1.51
N TYR A 295 15.66 -6.86 2.62
CA TYR A 295 16.85 -7.71 2.75
C TYR A 295 16.81 -8.90 1.78
N GLU A 296 15.66 -9.58 1.68
CA GLU A 296 15.43 -10.66 0.72
C GLU A 296 15.54 -10.18 -0.73
N ALA A 297 15.02 -8.98 -1.03
CA ALA A 297 15.10 -8.38 -2.35
C ALA A 297 16.54 -8.00 -2.74
N ASP A 298 17.29 -7.36 -1.85
CA ASP A 298 18.70 -7.01 -2.07
C ASP A 298 19.58 -8.26 -2.22
N ALA A 299 19.35 -9.29 -1.39
CA ALA A 299 20.12 -10.54 -1.45
C ALA A 299 19.89 -11.29 -2.77
N TYR A 300 18.63 -11.36 -3.22
CA TYR A 300 18.32 -11.90 -4.55
C TYR A 300 19.00 -11.10 -5.66
N ALA A 301 18.92 -9.77 -5.62
CA ALA A 301 19.53 -8.92 -6.65
C ALA A 301 21.04 -9.15 -6.74
N ARG A 302 21.73 -9.26 -5.60
CA ARG A 302 23.16 -9.59 -5.53
C ARG A 302 23.46 -10.98 -6.09
N TRP A 303 22.66 -11.99 -5.75
CA TRP A 303 22.79 -13.34 -6.30
C TRP A 303 22.64 -13.36 -7.82
N ALA A 304 21.68 -12.60 -8.36
CA ALA A 304 21.45 -12.47 -9.79
C ALA A 304 22.52 -11.64 -10.54
N GLY A 305 23.56 -11.15 -9.84
CA GLY A 305 24.59 -10.29 -10.43
C GLY A 305 24.08 -8.90 -10.83
N ALA A 306 23.03 -8.42 -10.17
CA ALA A 306 22.35 -7.16 -10.41
C ALA A 306 22.24 -6.33 -9.12
N ARG A 307 21.40 -5.31 -9.11
CA ARG A 307 21.05 -4.50 -7.94
C ARG A 307 19.56 -4.15 -7.94
N LEU A 308 19.08 -3.54 -6.87
CA LEU A 308 17.78 -2.86 -6.87
C LEU A 308 17.91 -1.49 -7.58
N PRO A 309 16.86 -1.00 -8.28
CA PRO A 309 16.84 0.36 -8.81
C PRO A 309 16.79 1.37 -7.66
N SER A 310 17.35 2.56 -7.85
CA SER A 310 16.96 3.72 -7.04
C SER A 310 15.52 4.13 -7.34
N GLU A 311 14.86 4.83 -6.41
CA GLU A 311 13.50 5.34 -6.65
C GLU A 311 13.44 6.30 -7.86
N ALA A 312 14.55 7.00 -8.14
CA ALA A 312 14.66 7.93 -9.26
C ALA A 312 14.77 7.21 -10.61
N GLU A 313 15.59 6.15 -10.71
CA GLU A 313 15.67 5.30 -11.91
C GLU A 313 14.31 4.68 -12.23
N TRP A 314 13.65 4.17 -11.19
CA TRP A 314 12.31 3.59 -11.31
C TRP A 314 11.29 4.63 -11.80
N GLU A 315 11.28 5.83 -11.19
CA GLU A 315 10.33 6.88 -11.57
C GLU A 315 10.56 7.38 -13.00
N VAL A 316 11.82 7.55 -13.42
CA VAL A 316 12.16 7.94 -14.79
C VAL A 316 11.64 6.91 -15.80
N ALA A 317 11.76 5.62 -15.49
CA ALA A 317 11.18 4.56 -16.31
C ALA A 317 9.65 4.62 -16.35
N ALA A 318 9.02 4.95 -15.22
CA ALA A 318 7.56 4.98 -15.07
C ALA A 318 6.88 6.23 -15.65
N GLN A 319 7.61 7.35 -15.82
CA GLN A 319 7.03 8.61 -16.31
C GLN A 319 6.42 8.54 -17.72
N ALA A 320 6.93 7.65 -18.58
CA ALA A 320 6.39 7.44 -19.92
C ALA A 320 5.25 6.40 -19.97
N ALA A 321 5.03 5.67 -18.87
CA ALA A 321 4.02 4.63 -18.78
C ALA A 321 2.70 5.17 -18.22
N SER A 322 1.58 4.64 -18.74
CA SER A 322 0.28 4.83 -18.07
C SER A 322 0.26 3.97 -16.80
N PRO A 323 -0.26 4.47 -15.66
CA PRO A 323 -0.35 3.72 -14.41
C PRO A 323 -1.49 2.69 -14.46
N THR A 324 -1.39 1.72 -15.37
CA THR A 324 -2.33 0.62 -15.55
C THR A 324 -1.64 -0.70 -15.22
N GLY A 325 -2.35 -1.61 -14.57
CA GLY A 325 -1.81 -2.88 -14.08
C GLY A 325 -2.85 -3.66 -13.30
N ASN A 326 -2.41 -4.72 -12.63
CA ASN A 326 -3.26 -5.48 -11.72
C ASN A 326 -3.37 -4.75 -10.38
N PHE A 327 -4.53 -4.14 -10.14
CA PHE A 327 -4.87 -3.37 -8.96
C PHE A 327 -6.08 -3.96 -8.25
N LEU A 328 -6.47 -3.36 -7.12
CA LEU A 328 -7.64 -3.77 -6.34
C LEU A 328 -8.90 -3.94 -7.20
N ASP A 329 -9.12 -3.04 -8.16
CA ASP A 329 -10.28 -3.01 -9.05
C ASP A 329 -10.37 -4.23 -9.98
N SER A 330 -9.28 -4.97 -10.17
CA SER A 330 -9.27 -6.23 -10.93
C SER A 330 -9.81 -7.42 -10.12
N ASP A 331 -9.96 -7.27 -8.80
CA ASP A 331 -10.51 -8.25 -7.83
C ASP A 331 -9.77 -9.60 -7.75
N TYR A 332 -8.61 -9.75 -8.40
CA TYR A 332 -7.77 -10.95 -8.27
C TYR A 332 -7.16 -11.09 -6.85
N LEU A 333 -6.81 -9.95 -6.22
CA LEU A 333 -6.22 -9.86 -4.89
C LEU A 333 -4.94 -10.71 -4.70
N HIS A 334 -4.23 -10.98 -5.80
CA HIS A 334 -2.97 -11.71 -5.84
C HIS A 334 -2.16 -11.25 -7.06
N PRO A 335 -0.81 -11.22 -7.00
CA PRO A 335 0.04 -10.93 -8.16
C PRO A 335 -0.15 -11.96 -9.27
N LEU A 336 -0.14 -11.51 -10.52
CA LEU A 336 -0.36 -12.36 -11.69
C LEU A 336 0.74 -12.16 -12.73
N ALA A 337 1.04 -13.22 -13.47
CA ALA A 337 1.77 -13.09 -14.72
C ALA A 337 0.88 -12.48 -15.81
N THR A 338 1.46 -11.70 -16.72
CA THR A 338 0.71 -11.11 -17.85
C THR A 338 1.40 -11.38 -19.19
N ALA A 339 0.62 -11.31 -20.29
CA ALA A 339 1.19 -11.32 -21.63
C ALA A 339 1.93 -10.00 -21.92
N PRO A 340 3.07 -10.02 -22.62
CA PRO A 340 3.85 -8.81 -22.90
C PRO A 340 3.07 -7.81 -23.74
N GLN A 341 3.14 -6.53 -23.35
CA GLN A 341 2.56 -5.40 -24.04
C GLN A 341 3.66 -4.42 -24.47
N GLY A 342 3.86 -4.29 -25.79
CA GLY A 342 4.83 -3.36 -26.35
C GLY A 342 6.29 -3.64 -25.99
N GLU A 343 7.13 -2.64 -26.24
CA GLU A 343 8.54 -2.62 -25.91
C GLU A 343 8.76 -1.88 -24.58
N GLY A 344 9.69 -2.35 -23.76
CA GLY A 344 9.99 -1.75 -22.45
C GLY A 344 9.57 -2.61 -21.25
N PRO A 345 9.77 -2.10 -20.02
CA PRO A 345 9.38 -2.79 -18.81
C PRO A 345 7.88 -3.04 -18.76
N GLN A 346 7.53 -4.23 -18.32
CA GLN A 346 6.19 -4.75 -18.16
C GLN A 346 5.85 -4.75 -16.67
N GLN A 347 4.57 -4.56 -16.34
CA GLN A 347 4.09 -4.56 -14.95
C GLN A 347 4.88 -3.58 -14.06
N LEU A 348 5.22 -2.39 -14.58
CA LEU A 348 5.75 -1.32 -13.72
C LEU A 348 4.74 -0.90 -12.67
N PHE A 349 3.44 -1.07 -12.94
CA PHE A 349 2.40 -0.72 -12.00
C PHE A 349 1.53 -1.93 -11.68
N GLY A 350 1.06 -2.00 -10.43
CA GLY A 350 0.24 -3.11 -9.95
C GLY A 350 1.05 -4.36 -9.59
N ASP A 351 0.33 -5.43 -9.26
CA ASP A 351 0.86 -6.71 -8.78
C ASP A 351 1.60 -6.62 -7.44
N VAL A 352 2.79 -6.04 -7.42
CA VAL A 352 3.63 -5.93 -6.22
C VAL A 352 4.28 -4.55 -6.13
N TRP A 353 4.38 -4.03 -4.92
CA TRP A 353 5.28 -2.92 -4.65
C TRP A 353 6.72 -3.37 -4.86
N GLU A 354 7.46 -2.65 -5.70
CA GLU A 354 8.85 -2.98 -6.02
C GLU A 354 9.79 -2.26 -5.05
N TRP A 355 10.58 -3.01 -4.26
CA TRP A 355 11.63 -2.43 -3.41
C TRP A 355 12.67 -1.67 -4.24
N THR A 356 13.07 -0.50 -3.72
CA THR A 356 14.15 0.30 -4.31
C THR A 356 15.36 0.38 -3.36
N ALA A 357 16.53 0.70 -3.90
CA ALA A 357 17.74 0.97 -3.13
C ALA A 357 17.71 2.32 -2.37
N SER A 358 16.61 3.08 -2.47
CA SER A 358 16.50 4.42 -1.90
C SER A 358 15.90 4.39 -0.50
N ALA A 359 16.59 5.00 0.46
CA ALA A 359 16.04 5.29 1.78
C ALA A 359 14.92 6.33 1.66
N TYR A 360 13.86 6.19 2.46
CA TYR A 360 12.76 7.15 2.52
C TYR A 360 13.22 8.44 3.20
N ARG A 361 13.68 9.38 2.37
CA ARG A 361 14.21 10.70 2.77
C ARG A 361 13.36 11.83 2.18
N PRO A 362 13.35 13.03 2.80
CA PRO A 362 12.72 14.19 2.21
C PRO A 362 13.39 14.54 0.88
N TYR A 363 12.59 14.85 -0.13
CA TYR A 363 13.10 15.46 -1.35
C TYR A 363 13.70 16.85 -1.05
N PRO A 364 14.66 17.33 -1.86
CA PRO A 364 15.21 18.67 -1.70
C PRO A 364 14.10 19.73 -1.71
N GLY A 365 13.97 20.48 -0.62
CA GLY A 365 12.94 21.51 -0.46
C GLY A 365 11.60 21.02 0.08
N PHE A 366 11.47 19.75 0.47
CA PHE A 366 10.30 19.21 1.15
C PHE A 366 9.89 20.07 2.35
N ARG A 367 8.58 20.28 2.50
CA ARG A 367 7.98 20.90 3.68
C ARG A 367 6.74 20.10 4.06
N PRO A 368 6.57 19.75 5.35
CA PRO A 368 5.37 19.05 5.79
C PRO A 368 4.14 19.95 5.67
N LEU A 369 2.96 19.33 5.64
CA LEU A 369 1.69 20.04 5.77
C LEU A 369 1.62 20.87 7.07
N PRO A 370 0.81 21.95 7.12
CA PRO A 370 0.63 22.73 8.34
C PRO A 370 -0.20 21.99 9.40
N GLY A 371 0.02 22.32 10.68
CA GLY A 371 -0.72 21.78 11.82
C GLY A 371 -0.49 20.28 12.03
N SER A 372 -1.45 19.59 12.63
CA SER A 372 -1.34 18.15 12.94
C SER A 372 -1.18 17.29 11.69
N LEU A 373 -1.75 17.71 10.55
CA LEU A 373 -1.57 17.00 9.29
C LEU A 373 -0.11 16.97 8.82
N GLY A 374 0.78 17.83 9.35
CA GLY A 374 2.22 17.77 9.09
C GLY A 374 2.92 16.52 9.61
N GLU A 375 2.29 15.79 10.53
CA GLU A 375 2.80 14.51 11.03
C GLU A 375 2.53 13.33 10.07
N TYR A 376 1.84 13.55 8.96
CA TYR A 376 1.41 12.47 8.05
C TYR A 376 2.59 11.67 7.50
N ASN A 377 3.63 12.35 6.99
CA ASN A 377 4.75 11.69 6.29
C ASN A 377 6.12 12.04 6.87
N GLY A 378 6.41 13.33 7.10
CA GLY A 378 7.78 13.80 7.35
C GLY A 378 8.49 13.15 8.55
N LYS A 379 7.76 12.83 9.62
CA LYS A 379 8.33 12.20 10.83
C LYS A 379 8.76 10.75 10.63
N PHE A 380 8.34 10.12 9.54
CA PHE A 380 8.66 8.73 9.20
C PHE A 380 9.87 8.59 8.27
N MET A 381 10.49 9.70 7.85
CA MET A 381 11.63 9.75 6.91
C MET A 381 12.97 9.37 7.56
N SER A 382 13.01 8.22 8.24
CA SER A 382 14.21 7.63 8.84
C SER A 382 14.03 6.12 9.02
N GLY A 383 15.07 5.34 8.67
CA GLY A 383 15.11 3.89 8.90
C GLY A 383 14.20 3.05 7.99
N GLN A 384 13.57 3.66 6.98
CA GLN A 384 12.66 2.98 6.05
C GLN A 384 13.16 3.09 4.61
N MET A 385 12.75 2.16 3.76
CA MET A 385 13.11 2.10 2.34
C MET A 385 11.90 2.38 1.47
N VAL A 386 12.13 2.95 0.29
CA VAL A 386 11.07 3.34 -0.65
C VAL A 386 10.68 2.15 -1.53
N LEU A 387 9.37 2.02 -1.79
CA LEU A 387 8.81 1.11 -2.78
C LEU A 387 7.92 1.87 -3.77
N ARG A 388 7.81 1.34 -5.00
CA ARG A 388 7.10 1.97 -6.11
C ARG A 388 6.17 0.99 -6.84
N GLY A 389 5.25 1.51 -7.66
CA GLY A 389 4.39 0.71 -8.56
C GLY A 389 2.96 0.44 -8.11
N GLY A 390 2.68 0.39 -6.80
CA GLY A 390 1.40 -0.15 -6.32
C GLY A 390 1.40 -1.67 -6.37
N CYS A 391 0.37 -2.29 -5.81
CA CYS A 391 0.21 -3.74 -5.79
C CYS A 391 -1.22 -4.16 -6.18
N CYS A 392 -1.48 -5.47 -6.23
CA CYS A 392 -2.80 -6.05 -6.50
C CYS A 392 -3.89 -5.68 -5.47
N ALA A 393 -3.50 -5.04 -4.36
CA ALA A 393 -4.42 -4.52 -3.33
C ALA A 393 -4.53 -2.98 -3.33
N THR A 394 -3.74 -2.27 -4.14
CA THR A 394 -3.80 -0.81 -4.27
C THR A 394 -4.97 -0.41 -5.17
N PRO A 395 -5.85 0.53 -4.79
CA PRO A 395 -6.87 1.07 -5.70
C PRO A 395 -6.25 1.73 -6.93
N ALA A 396 -6.80 1.50 -8.12
CA ALA A 396 -6.20 1.98 -9.37
C ALA A 396 -6.12 3.52 -9.46
N ASP A 397 -7.08 4.24 -8.88
CA ASP A 397 -7.08 5.71 -8.80
C ASP A 397 -6.21 6.27 -7.65
N HIS A 398 -5.53 5.40 -6.90
CA HIS A 398 -4.63 5.79 -5.81
C HIS A 398 -3.16 5.92 -6.25
N ILE A 399 -2.74 5.26 -7.32
CA ILE A 399 -1.34 5.17 -7.70
C ILE A 399 -0.89 6.30 -8.63
N ARG A 400 0.40 6.65 -8.59
CA ARG A 400 1.04 7.62 -9.49
C ARG A 400 2.46 7.17 -9.78
N ALA A 401 3.02 7.64 -10.89
CA ALA A 401 4.45 7.47 -11.17
C ALA A 401 5.30 8.05 -10.04
N SER A 402 4.90 9.13 -9.36
CA SER A 402 5.62 9.75 -8.22
C SER A 402 5.32 9.13 -6.85
N TYR A 403 4.39 8.17 -6.73
CA TYR A 403 3.94 7.65 -5.43
C TYR A 403 5.06 6.96 -4.66
N ARG A 404 5.36 7.41 -3.45
CA ARG A 404 6.40 6.82 -2.60
C ARG A 404 5.78 6.04 -1.45
N ASN A 405 5.70 4.71 -1.58
CA ASN A 405 5.39 3.87 -0.43
C ASN A 405 6.68 3.64 0.38
N PHE A 406 6.56 3.34 1.66
CA PHE A 406 7.71 3.15 2.53
C PHE A 406 7.41 2.16 3.66
N PHE A 407 8.37 1.28 3.92
CA PHE A 407 8.32 0.31 5.02
C PHE A 407 9.73 0.10 5.60
N TYR A 408 9.79 -0.43 6.82
CA TYR A 408 11.05 -0.85 7.41
C TYR A 408 11.63 -2.05 6.64
N PRO A 409 12.97 -2.14 6.52
CA PRO A 409 13.62 -3.17 5.69
C PRO A 409 13.22 -4.62 5.98
N HIS A 410 12.85 -4.94 7.23
CA HIS A 410 12.51 -6.29 7.66
C HIS A 410 11.03 -6.68 7.42
N GLN A 411 10.18 -5.74 7.03
CA GLN A 411 8.73 -5.98 6.95
C GLN A 411 8.38 -6.75 5.67
N ARG A 412 7.56 -7.80 5.81
CA ARG A 412 7.23 -8.77 4.75
C ARG A 412 5.74 -8.95 4.46
N TRP A 413 4.87 -8.59 5.41
CA TRP A 413 3.43 -8.72 5.21
C TRP A 413 2.83 -7.84 4.10
N PRO A 414 3.42 -6.67 3.73
CA PRO A 414 2.91 -5.92 2.59
C PRO A 414 3.14 -6.71 1.28
N PHE A 415 2.40 -6.38 0.22
CA PHE A 415 2.52 -7.05 -1.08
C PHE A 415 3.77 -6.58 -1.83
N THR A 416 4.94 -7.04 -1.40
CA THR A 416 6.25 -6.52 -1.83
C THR A 416 7.05 -7.54 -2.62
N GLY A 417 7.53 -7.11 -3.79
CA GLY A 417 8.40 -7.86 -4.66
C GLY A 417 9.63 -7.04 -5.05
N LEU A 418 10.22 -7.37 -6.19
CA LEU A 418 11.38 -6.65 -6.69
C LEU A 418 11.46 -6.66 -8.21
N ARG A 419 12.14 -5.65 -8.75
CA ARG A 419 12.63 -5.58 -10.12
C ARG A 419 14.12 -5.32 -10.08
N LEU A 420 14.86 -5.98 -10.96
CA LEU A 420 16.31 -5.80 -11.03
C LEU A 420 16.68 -4.56 -11.85
N ALA A 421 17.79 -3.94 -11.46
CA ALA A 421 18.48 -2.90 -12.20
C ALA A 421 19.96 -3.24 -12.36
N ARG A 422 20.62 -2.64 -13.36
CA ARG A 422 22.07 -2.72 -13.58
C ARG A 422 22.57 -1.48 -14.32
N GLU A 423 23.89 -1.27 -14.31
CA GLU A 423 24.53 -0.27 -15.17
C GLU A 423 24.42 -0.68 -16.66
N ALA A 424 24.29 0.29 -17.57
CA ALA A 424 24.09 0.07 -19.01
C ALA A 424 25.29 0.45 -19.88
#